data_AF-A0A067FAW4-F1
#
_entry.id   AF-A0A067FAW4-F1
#
_cell.length_a   1.000
_cell.length_b   1.000
_cell.length_c   1.000
_cell.angle_alpha   90.00
_cell.angle_beta   90.00
_cell.angle_gamma   90.00
#
_symmetry.space_group_name_H-M   'P 1'
#
loop_
_entity.id
_entity.type
_entity.pdbx_description
1 polymer ?
#
loop_
_entity_poly.entity_id
_entity_poly.type
_entity_poly.pdbx_seq_one_letter_code
_entity_poly.pdbx_strand_id
1 'polypeptide(L)'
;MTQSQRCNRKRTHSPLIALFFLVFIVCSILYNELSIQRIHQDSHHDHQEAPVRYIQPNLFDRKSEVLDRFSKCNATREYSGSKIGWADPRVKSGRRRVGSERCDVFSGKWVFDNASYPLYNESQCPYMSDQLACHKHGRSDVRYQYWRWQPHNCNLKRWNATEMWEKLRGKRLMFVGDSLNRGQWISMLCLLQSVIPENKRSITPNAQLTIFRAEEYNATVEFLWAPLLVESNSDDPVNHRLDERIICPDSVLKHSSQWEQADILVFNSYLWWRQGPVKLLWSSEENGVCEELDGLGAMELAMSAWADWVASKLNPLKKRVFFVTMSPTHLWSREWQPGSEGNCYNEKIPIDLEGYWGSGSDLPTMRMLDKVLSKLGSKVTVLNITQLSEYRKDGHPSIYRKFWETLKPQQLSNPPSYSDCIHWCLPGVPDVWNELLFHFL
;
A
#
# COMPACT_ATOMS: atom_id res chain seq x y z
N MET A 1 -8.17 89.91 -28.02
CA MET A 1 -7.97 90.09 -26.56
C MET A 1 -8.44 88.80 -25.89
N THR A 2 -7.56 87.92 -25.38
CA THR A 2 -6.92 87.95 -24.03
C THR A 2 -7.98 87.94 -22.91
N GLN A 3 -7.95 87.13 -21.84
CA GLN A 3 -6.97 86.21 -21.21
C GLN A 3 -7.77 85.25 -20.26
N SER A 4 -7.29 84.17 -19.61
CA SER A 4 -5.99 83.49 -19.48
C SER A 4 -6.20 82.00 -19.05
N GLN A 5 -5.13 81.24 -18.81
CA GLN A 5 -5.16 79.85 -18.25
C GLN A 5 -5.02 79.82 -16.71
N ARG A 6 -5.46 78.71 -16.08
CA ARG A 6 -4.79 78.13 -14.89
C ARG A 6 -5.07 76.62 -14.76
N CYS A 7 -4.14 75.79 -15.24
CA CYS A 7 -4.15 74.34 -15.02
C CYS A 7 -3.21 73.99 -13.85
N ASN A 8 -3.73 73.35 -12.80
CA ASN A 8 -2.94 73.07 -11.59
C ASN A 8 -2.26 71.68 -11.69
N ARG A 9 -0.93 71.66 -11.81
CA ARG A 9 -0.15 70.46 -12.16
C ARG A 9 0.23 69.67 -10.91
N LYS A 10 -0.52 68.61 -10.56
CA LYS A 10 -0.11 67.67 -9.50
C LYS A 10 1.20 66.96 -9.90
N ARG A 11 2.23 67.07 -9.04
CA ARG A 11 3.51 66.37 -9.19
C ARG A 11 3.32 64.86 -8.97
N THR A 12 3.90 64.06 -9.85
CA THR A 12 3.91 62.60 -9.78
C THR A 12 5.05 62.09 -8.89
N HIS A 13 4.75 61.54 -7.72
CA HIS A 13 5.71 60.86 -6.84
C HIS A 13 6.07 59.43 -7.33
N SER A 14 6.29 59.27 -8.64
CA SER A 14 6.56 57.95 -9.26
C SER A 14 8.00 57.42 -9.10
N PRO A 15 9.09 58.23 -9.20
CA PRO A 15 10.44 57.67 -9.27
C PRO A 15 10.98 57.16 -7.92
N LEU A 16 10.54 57.74 -6.80
CA LEU A 16 11.00 57.35 -5.46
C LEU A 16 10.47 55.97 -5.02
N ILE A 17 9.22 55.64 -5.37
CA ILE A 17 8.63 54.33 -5.04
C ILE A 17 9.31 53.23 -5.87
N ALA A 18 9.55 53.48 -7.16
CA ALA A 18 10.28 52.55 -8.02
C ALA A 18 11.70 52.29 -7.50
N LEU A 19 12.42 53.33 -7.05
CA LEU A 19 13.75 53.19 -6.45
C LEU A 19 13.73 52.34 -5.17
N PHE A 20 12.74 52.55 -4.29
CA PHE A 20 12.58 51.75 -3.06
C PHE A 20 12.31 50.27 -3.37
N PHE A 21 11.46 49.96 -4.35
CA PHE A 21 11.23 48.57 -4.78
C PHE A 21 12.50 47.92 -5.35
N LEU A 22 13.29 48.67 -6.14
CA LEU A 22 14.53 48.16 -6.73
C LEU A 22 15.60 47.89 -5.66
N VAL A 23 15.74 48.79 -4.67
CA VAL A 23 16.62 48.59 -3.51
C VAL A 23 16.16 47.38 -2.68
N PHE A 24 14.86 47.23 -2.43
CA PHE A 24 14.33 46.08 -1.69
C PHE A 24 14.65 44.75 -2.40
N ILE A 25 14.41 44.65 -3.72
CA ILE A 25 14.72 43.45 -4.50
C ILE A 25 16.23 43.14 -4.46
N VAL A 26 17.10 44.13 -4.64
CA VAL A 26 18.56 43.93 -4.56
C VAL A 26 18.99 43.48 -3.17
N CYS A 27 18.45 44.07 -2.10
CA CYS A 27 18.72 43.64 -0.72
C CYS A 27 18.22 42.22 -0.45
N SER A 28 17.04 41.81 -0.95
CA SER A 28 16.54 40.44 -0.83
C SER A 28 17.40 39.43 -1.60
N ILE A 29 17.89 39.78 -2.79
CA ILE A 29 18.80 38.93 -3.56
C ILE A 29 20.14 38.76 -2.82
N LEU A 30 20.74 39.86 -2.35
CA LEU A 30 21.99 39.81 -1.58
C LEU A 30 21.84 39.06 -0.24
N TYR A 31 20.70 39.19 0.43
CA TYR A 31 20.40 38.43 1.64
C TYR A 31 20.26 36.93 1.36
N ASN A 32 19.59 36.56 0.27
CA ASN A 32 19.49 35.16 -0.15
C ASN A 32 20.84 34.58 -0.57
N GLU A 33 21.67 35.31 -1.33
CA GLU A 33 23.05 34.91 -1.66
C GLU A 33 23.89 34.69 -0.40
N LEU A 34 23.87 35.64 0.56
CA LEU A 34 24.58 35.49 1.85
C LEU A 34 24.04 34.34 2.71
N SER A 35 22.74 34.05 2.63
CA SER A 35 22.12 32.90 3.31
C SER A 35 22.53 31.57 2.66
N ILE A 36 22.55 31.51 1.32
CA ILE A 36 23.03 30.35 0.54
C ILE A 36 24.51 30.10 0.80
N GLN A 37 25.34 31.15 0.86
CA GLN A 37 26.75 31.03 1.21
C GLN A 37 26.94 30.53 2.65
N ARG A 38 26.14 30.97 3.62
CA ARG A 38 26.16 30.38 4.98
C ARG A 38 25.75 28.91 5.01
N ILE A 39 24.70 28.52 4.29
CA ILE A 39 24.29 27.12 4.18
C ILE A 39 25.41 26.28 3.55
N HIS A 40 26.09 26.79 2.52
CA HIS A 40 27.26 26.10 1.96
C HIS A 40 28.47 26.06 2.90
N GLN A 41 28.65 27.07 3.76
CA GLN A 41 29.75 27.12 4.71
C GLN A 41 29.52 26.21 5.94
N ASP A 42 28.28 26.07 6.41
CA ASP A 42 27.90 25.04 7.40
C ASP A 42 27.97 23.62 6.80
N SER A 43 27.72 23.46 5.49
CA SER A 43 27.86 22.15 4.80
C SER A 43 29.30 21.65 4.66
N HIS A 44 30.29 22.43 5.09
CA HIS A 44 31.70 22.05 5.13
C HIS A 44 32.22 21.62 6.50
N HIS A 45 31.33 21.36 7.48
CA HIS A 45 31.70 20.46 8.57
C HIS A 45 31.83 19.04 8.05
N ASP A 46 33.09 18.60 7.95
CA ASP A 46 33.53 17.27 7.55
C ASP A 46 33.11 16.22 8.59
N HIS A 47 31.80 15.94 8.64
CA HIS A 47 31.27 14.80 9.34
C HIS A 47 31.80 13.54 8.64
N GLN A 48 32.78 12.89 9.28
CA GLN A 48 33.12 11.50 8.97
C GLN A 48 31.84 10.66 9.10
N GLU A 49 31.18 10.37 7.97
CA GLU A 49 30.09 9.41 7.93
C GLU A 49 30.62 8.10 8.50
N ALA A 50 30.04 7.66 9.62
CA ALA A 50 30.40 6.38 10.22
C ALA A 50 30.21 5.27 9.17
N PRO A 51 31.14 4.31 9.04
CA PRO A 51 31.11 3.34 7.96
C PRO A 51 29.80 2.56 7.97
N VAL A 52 28.99 2.74 6.92
CA VAL A 52 27.65 2.15 6.80
C VAL A 52 27.75 0.63 6.90
N ARG A 53 27.24 0.09 8.01
CA ARG A 53 27.21 -1.35 8.26
C ARG A 53 26.18 -2.00 7.34
N TYR A 54 26.60 -2.97 6.54
CA TYR A 54 25.69 -3.79 5.73
C TYR A 54 25.49 -5.16 6.38
N ILE A 55 24.24 -5.58 6.50
CA ILE A 55 23.81 -6.87 7.08
C ILE A 55 23.25 -7.73 5.96
N GLN A 56 23.90 -8.86 5.65
CA GLN A 56 23.35 -9.85 4.71
C GLN A 56 22.11 -10.50 5.34
N PRO A 57 20.92 -10.39 4.72
CA PRO A 57 19.70 -10.98 5.26
C PRO A 57 19.63 -12.49 4.96
N ASN A 58 18.63 -13.15 5.55
CA ASN A 58 18.21 -14.51 5.22
C ASN A 58 19.29 -15.60 5.45
N LEU A 59 20.13 -15.43 6.48
CA LEU A 59 21.16 -16.39 6.86
C LEU A 59 20.58 -17.57 7.66
N PHE A 60 20.75 -18.80 7.16
CA PHE A 60 20.14 -20.02 7.72
C PHE A 60 20.77 -20.52 9.04
N ASP A 61 22.06 -20.26 9.29
CA ASP A 61 22.79 -20.84 10.44
C ASP A 61 22.61 -20.06 11.76
N ARG A 62 21.83 -18.99 11.78
CA ARG A 62 21.54 -18.23 13.01
C ARG A 62 20.29 -18.76 13.70
N LYS A 63 20.45 -19.16 14.97
CA LYS A 63 19.33 -19.33 15.90
C LYS A 63 18.79 -17.95 16.29
N SER A 64 17.99 -17.34 15.42
CA SER A 64 17.17 -16.20 15.82
C SER A 64 16.19 -16.64 16.91
N GLU A 65 15.93 -15.76 17.86
CA GLU A 65 14.72 -15.86 18.68
C GLU A 65 13.50 -15.78 17.74
N VAL A 66 12.52 -16.67 17.93
CA VAL A 66 11.28 -16.66 17.16
C VAL A 66 10.36 -15.62 17.78
N LEU A 67 9.97 -14.61 17.01
CA LEU A 67 9.05 -13.58 17.48
C LEU A 67 7.63 -14.13 17.55
N ASP A 68 6.97 -13.82 18.66
CA ASP A 68 5.55 -14.02 18.89
C ASP A 68 4.94 -12.78 19.59
N ARG A 69 3.63 -12.82 19.84
CA ARG A 69 2.88 -11.70 20.45
C ARG A 69 3.28 -11.34 21.88
N PHE A 70 4.08 -12.17 22.54
CA PHE A 70 4.60 -11.96 23.89
C PHE A 70 6.05 -11.45 23.89
N SER A 71 6.75 -11.51 22.75
CA SER A 71 8.09 -10.95 22.58
C SER A 71 8.14 -9.46 22.98
N LYS A 72 9.18 -9.09 23.72
CA LYS A 72 9.45 -7.72 24.19
C LYS A 72 10.93 -7.41 24.10
N CYS A 73 11.25 -6.14 23.91
CA CYS A 73 12.62 -5.65 23.97
C CYS A 73 13.03 -5.43 25.44
N ASN A 74 14.18 -5.98 25.85
CA ASN A 74 14.74 -5.77 27.20
C ASN A 74 15.22 -4.32 27.39
N ALA A 75 15.73 -3.73 26.33
CA ALA A 75 16.08 -2.31 26.23
C ALA A 75 15.83 -1.83 24.79
N THR A 76 15.77 -0.51 24.61
CA THR A 76 15.64 0.11 23.27
C THR A 76 16.75 1.17 23.13
N ARG A 77 17.48 1.15 22.00
CA ARG A 77 18.56 2.09 21.67
C ARG A 77 18.28 2.80 20.34
N GLU A 78 18.96 3.91 20.08
CA GLU A 78 18.91 4.58 18.77
C GLU A 78 19.41 3.66 17.66
N TYR A 79 18.79 3.77 16.48
CA TYR A 79 19.14 2.97 15.31
C TYR A 79 20.58 3.20 14.84
N SER A 80 21.29 2.09 14.59
CA SER A 80 22.72 2.06 14.26
C SER A 80 23.09 2.52 12.84
N GLY A 81 22.10 2.86 12.00
CA GLY A 81 22.31 3.14 10.57
C GLY A 81 22.56 1.89 9.71
N SER A 82 22.40 0.69 10.26
CA SER A 82 22.68 -0.60 9.60
C SER A 82 21.72 -0.90 8.45
N LYS A 83 22.23 -1.02 7.22
CA LYS A 83 21.42 -1.30 6.01
C LYS A 83 21.42 -2.78 5.68
N ILE A 84 20.36 -3.26 5.04
CA ILE A 84 20.35 -4.61 4.46
C ILE A 84 21.28 -4.64 3.24
N GLY A 85 22.31 -5.49 3.32
CA GLY A 85 23.23 -5.80 2.24
C GLY A 85 22.57 -6.75 1.26
N TRP A 86 21.90 -6.19 0.24
CA TRP A 86 21.37 -6.98 -0.86
C TRP A 86 22.45 -7.26 -1.89
N ALA A 87 22.68 -8.54 -2.20
CA ALA A 87 23.52 -8.96 -3.30
C ALA A 87 22.95 -8.47 -4.64
N ASP A 88 23.58 -7.44 -5.22
CA ASP A 88 23.25 -6.90 -6.55
C ASP A 88 23.14 -8.04 -7.57
N PRO A 89 21.92 -8.40 -8.02
CA PRO A 89 21.80 -9.34 -9.11
C PRO A 89 22.42 -8.61 -10.30
N ARG A 90 23.45 -9.18 -10.93
CA ARG A 90 24.11 -8.64 -12.13
C ARG A 90 23.13 -8.57 -13.31
N VAL A 91 22.17 -7.66 -13.22
CA VAL A 91 21.29 -7.19 -14.27
C VAL A 91 22.20 -6.36 -15.14
N LYS A 92 22.81 -7.03 -16.14
CA LYS A 92 23.31 -6.33 -17.31
C LYS A 92 22.20 -5.37 -17.73
N SER A 93 22.51 -4.08 -17.76
CA SER A 93 21.62 -3.04 -18.27
C SER A 93 21.40 -3.28 -19.77
N GLY A 94 20.57 -4.27 -20.06
CA GLY A 94 19.97 -4.45 -21.35
C GLY A 94 19.05 -3.28 -21.54
N ARG A 95 19.49 -2.29 -22.34
CA ARG A 95 18.65 -1.20 -22.83
C ARG A 95 17.25 -1.75 -23.06
N ARG A 96 16.29 -1.26 -22.28
CA ARG A 96 14.87 -1.59 -22.41
C ARG A 96 14.53 -1.43 -23.89
N ARG A 97 14.36 -2.54 -24.62
CA ARG A 97 13.91 -2.46 -26.01
C ARG A 97 12.57 -1.74 -25.94
N VAL A 98 12.49 -0.57 -26.56
CA VAL A 98 11.23 0.13 -26.78
C VAL A 98 10.47 -0.67 -27.83
N GLY A 99 9.91 -1.79 -27.39
CA GLY A 99 8.99 -2.60 -28.16
C GLY A 99 7.59 -2.14 -27.83
N SER A 100 6.86 -1.71 -28.87
CA SER A 100 5.39 -1.58 -28.97
C SER A 100 4.67 -1.16 -27.70
N GLU A 101 4.13 0.06 -27.69
CA GLU A 101 3.31 0.66 -26.62
C GLU A 101 2.45 -0.37 -25.88
N ARG A 102 2.97 -0.87 -24.76
CA ARG A 102 2.20 -1.71 -23.84
C ARG A 102 1.26 -0.78 -23.10
N CYS A 103 -0.04 -1.02 -23.21
CA CYS A 103 -1.03 -0.26 -22.47
C CYS A 103 -0.70 -0.25 -20.97
N ASP A 104 -0.66 0.95 -20.39
CA ASP A 104 -0.67 1.09 -18.94
C ASP A 104 -2.09 0.85 -18.44
N VAL A 105 -2.33 -0.35 -17.91
CA VAL A 105 -3.64 -0.74 -17.34
C VAL A 105 -3.94 -0.06 -16.00
N PHE A 106 -2.96 0.62 -15.39
CA PHE A 106 -3.12 1.35 -14.12
C PHE A 106 -3.39 2.84 -14.31
N SER A 107 -3.27 3.35 -15.55
CA SER A 107 -3.67 4.69 -15.95
C SER A 107 -5.04 4.64 -16.64
N GLY A 108 -6.05 5.28 -16.03
CA GLY A 108 -7.45 5.14 -16.44
C GLY A 108 -8.41 5.96 -15.60
N LYS A 109 -9.69 5.64 -15.73
CA LYS A 109 -10.78 6.24 -14.96
C LYS A 109 -11.82 5.22 -14.54
N TRP A 110 -12.57 5.55 -13.49
CA TRP A 110 -13.76 4.79 -13.13
C TRP A 110 -14.93 5.12 -14.05
N VAL A 111 -15.63 4.09 -14.49
CA VAL A 111 -16.83 4.18 -15.34
C VAL A 111 -17.97 3.47 -14.62
N PHE A 112 -19.14 4.11 -14.58
CA PHE A 112 -20.34 3.50 -14.02
C PHE A 112 -20.93 2.49 -15.01
N ASP A 113 -21.12 1.25 -14.56
CA ASP A 113 -21.67 0.13 -15.33
C ASP A 113 -22.52 -0.76 -14.39
N ASN A 114 -23.80 -0.44 -14.27
CA ASN A 114 -24.77 -1.25 -13.54
C ASN A 114 -25.37 -2.40 -14.36
N ALA A 115 -24.84 -2.68 -15.56
CA ALA A 115 -25.25 -3.80 -16.39
C ALA A 115 -24.29 -5.00 -16.26
N SER A 116 -23.00 -4.74 -16.03
CA SER A 116 -21.97 -5.79 -15.86
C SER A 116 -21.45 -5.96 -14.42
N TYR A 117 -21.69 -4.99 -13.53
CA TYR A 117 -21.19 -5.00 -12.15
C TYR A 117 -22.35 -4.96 -11.12
N PRO A 118 -22.13 -5.44 -9.88
CA PRO A 118 -20.94 -6.16 -9.41
C PRO A 118 -20.80 -7.55 -10.05
N LEU A 119 -19.59 -8.11 -10.01
CA LEU A 119 -19.28 -9.43 -10.58
C LEU A 119 -19.90 -10.61 -9.80
N TYR A 120 -20.37 -10.36 -8.58
CA TYR A 120 -21.12 -11.28 -7.72
C TYR A 120 -21.96 -10.47 -6.71
N ASN A 121 -23.00 -11.08 -6.13
CA ASN A 121 -23.74 -10.45 -5.02
C ASN A 121 -23.12 -10.83 -3.66
N GLU A 122 -23.09 -9.88 -2.71
CA GLU A 122 -22.55 -10.09 -1.35
C GLU A 122 -23.15 -11.34 -0.67
N SER A 123 -24.47 -11.51 -0.77
CA SER A 123 -25.23 -12.63 -0.18
C SER A 123 -24.97 -14.00 -0.82
N GLN A 124 -24.33 -14.04 -1.99
CA GLN A 124 -24.00 -15.28 -2.71
C GLN A 124 -22.61 -15.82 -2.36
N CYS A 125 -21.80 -15.08 -1.58
CA CYS A 125 -20.47 -15.52 -1.18
C CYS A 125 -20.46 -16.07 0.26
N PRO A 126 -20.34 -17.40 0.47
CA PRO A 126 -20.32 -17.97 1.81
C PRO A 126 -19.02 -17.71 2.58
N TYR A 127 -17.97 -17.24 1.88
CA TYR A 127 -16.66 -16.88 2.46
C TYR A 127 -16.54 -15.39 2.83
N MET A 128 -17.63 -14.63 2.71
CA MET A 128 -17.64 -13.21 3.00
C MET A 128 -17.34 -12.93 4.49
N SER A 129 -16.44 -11.98 4.75
CA SER A 129 -16.15 -11.52 6.10
C SER A 129 -17.15 -10.45 6.55
N ASP A 130 -17.67 -10.60 7.77
CA ASP A 130 -18.49 -9.59 8.47
C ASP A 130 -17.80 -8.20 8.58
N GLN A 131 -16.48 -8.10 8.35
CA GLN A 131 -15.75 -6.83 8.31
C GLN A 131 -15.89 -6.07 6.98
N LEU A 132 -16.34 -6.75 5.92
CA LEU A 132 -16.40 -6.27 4.52
C LEU A 132 -17.82 -6.39 3.91
N ALA A 133 -18.72 -7.14 4.57
CA ALA A 133 -20.12 -7.36 4.19
C ALA A 133 -21.02 -6.14 4.49
N CYS A 134 -20.84 -5.06 3.73
CA CYS A 134 -21.44 -3.78 4.02
C CYS A 134 -22.98 -3.79 3.95
N HIS A 135 -23.57 -4.50 3.00
CA HIS A 135 -25.03 -4.58 2.85
C HIS A 135 -25.66 -5.36 4.02
N LYS A 136 -25.08 -6.51 4.40
CA LYS A 136 -25.43 -7.28 5.62
C LYS A 136 -25.37 -6.44 6.89
N HIS A 137 -24.43 -5.49 6.95
CA HIS A 137 -24.27 -4.55 8.08
C HIS A 137 -24.98 -3.19 7.87
N GLY A 138 -25.99 -3.14 7.00
CA GLY A 138 -26.96 -2.05 6.94
C GLY A 138 -26.66 -0.93 5.92
N ARG A 139 -25.65 -1.10 5.05
CA ARG A 139 -25.39 -0.14 3.98
C ARG A 139 -26.47 -0.23 2.90
N SER A 140 -27.29 0.81 2.79
CA SER A 140 -28.41 0.86 1.83
C SER A 140 -28.03 1.44 0.46
N ASP A 141 -26.95 2.21 0.36
CA ASP A 141 -26.43 2.66 -0.92
C ASP A 141 -25.55 1.59 -1.56
N VAL A 142 -26.02 0.97 -2.65
CA VAL A 142 -25.27 -0.06 -3.40
C VAL A 142 -24.52 0.50 -4.61
N ARG A 143 -24.64 1.81 -4.89
CA ARG A 143 -24.07 2.43 -6.11
C ARG A 143 -22.56 2.33 -6.23
N TYR A 144 -21.84 2.19 -5.11
CA TYR A 144 -20.39 1.98 -5.10
C TYR A 144 -19.95 0.66 -5.76
N GLN A 145 -20.86 -0.32 -5.86
CA GLN A 145 -20.62 -1.64 -6.47
C GLN A 145 -20.63 -1.61 -8.00
N TYR A 146 -21.23 -0.58 -8.61
CA TYR A 146 -21.45 -0.46 -10.06
C TYR A 146 -20.35 0.31 -10.79
N TRP A 147 -19.15 0.38 -10.21
CA TRP A 147 -18.01 1.09 -10.80
C TRP A 147 -16.98 0.10 -11.30
N ARG A 148 -16.60 0.22 -12.57
CA ARG A 148 -15.53 -0.55 -13.21
C ARG A 148 -14.36 0.34 -13.58
N TRP A 149 -13.16 -0.24 -13.61
CA TRP A 149 -11.98 0.47 -14.09
C TRP A 149 -11.85 0.40 -15.62
N GLN A 150 -11.54 1.52 -16.25
CA GLN A 150 -11.29 1.64 -17.68
C GLN A 150 -9.93 2.30 -17.90
N PRO A 151 -8.91 1.54 -18.32
CA PRO A 151 -7.64 2.12 -18.79
C PRO A 151 -7.88 3.09 -19.96
N HIS A 152 -7.07 4.14 -20.07
CA HIS A 152 -7.25 5.14 -21.14
C HIS A 152 -7.04 4.57 -22.55
N ASN A 153 -5.98 3.75 -22.71
CA ASN A 153 -5.45 3.37 -24.02
C ASN A 153 -5.74 1.91 -24.41
N CYS A 154 -6.49 1.17 -23.58
CA CYS A 154 -6.93 -0.20 -23.89
C CYS A 154 -8.10 -0.62 -22.99
N ASN A 155 -8.59 -1.84 -23.21
CA ASN A 155 -9.57 -2.48 -22.35
C ASN A 155 -8.90 -3.52 -21.45
N LEU A 156 -9.34 -3.61 -20.19
CA LEU A 156 -9.06 -4.78 -19.37
C LEU A 156 -9.68 -6.03 -19.99
N LYS A 157 -9.13 -7.18 -19.62
CA LYS A 157 -9.71 -8.46 -19.97
C LYS A 157 -10.92 -8.71 -19.08
N ARG A 158 -12.11 -8.85 -19.67
CA ARG A 158 -13.36 -9.11 -18.93
C ARG A 158 -13.20 -10.34 -18.05
N TRP A 159 -13.57 -10.22 -16.77
CA TRP A 159 -13.53 -11.32 -15.80
C TRP A 159 -14.22 -12.59 -16.30
N ASN A 160 -13.58 -13.74 -16.09
CA ASN A 160 -14.15 -15.06 -16.33
C ASN A 160 -13.62 -16.05 -15.27
N ALA A 161 -14.50 -16.48 -14.37
CA ALA A 161 -14.14 -17.37 -13.26
C ALA A 161 -13.63 -18.74 -13.75
N THR A 162 -14.21 -19.32 -14.80
CA THR A 162 -13.77 -20.58 -15.39
C THR A 162 -12.37 -20.44 -16.01
N GLU A 163 -12.11 -19.36 -16.75
CA GLU A 163 -10.77 -19.14 -17.32
C GLU A 163 -9.72 -18.88 -16.23
N MET A 164 -10.06 -18.16 -15.17
CA MET A 164 -9.18 -17.98 -14.02
C MET A 164 -8.88 -19.33 -13.34
N TRP A 165 -9.88 -20.19 -13.15
CA TRP A 165 -9.65 -21.53 -12.63
C TRP A 165 -8.79 -22.42 -13.54
N GLU A 166 -8.94 -22.33 -14.86
CA GLU A 166 -8.04 -23.01 -15.81
C GLU A 166 -6.59 -22.50 -15.71
N LYS A 167 -6.38 -21.19 -15.53
CA LYS A 167 -5.05 -20.63 -15.25
C LYS A 167 -4.45 -21.12 -13.92
N LEU A 168 -5.31 -21.41 -12.94
CA LEU A 168 -4.95 -21.97 -11.64
C LEU A 168 -4.90 -23.52 -11.61
N ARG A 169 -5.24 -24.23 -12.69
CA ARG A 169 -5.32 -25.68 -12.71
C ARG A 169 -3.99 -26.32 -12.30
N GLY A 170 -4.00 -27.13 -11.25
CA GLY A 170 -2.81 -27.76 -10.66
C GLY A 170 -1.85 -26.79 -9.97
N LYS A 171 -2.29 -25.58 -9.58
CA LYS A 171 -1.46 -24.52 -8.97
C LYS A 171 -1.99 -24.04 -7.63
N ARG A 172 -1.08 -23.43 -6.88
CA ARG A 172 -1.35 -22.69 -5.65
C ARG A 172 -1.20 -21.18 -5.89
N LEU A 173 -2.29 -20.43 -5.77
CA LEU A 173 -2.30 -18.97 -5.68
C LEU A 173 -2.29 -18.57 -4.21
N MET A 174 -1.30 -17.79 -3.76
CA MET A 174 -1.20 -17.35 -2.36
C MET A 174 -1.06 -15.83 -2.27
N PHE A 175 -1.96 -15.22 -1.51
CA PHE A 175 -1.89 -13.84 -1.05
C PHE A 175 -1.10 -13.79 0.26
N VAL A 176 -0.21 -12.82 0.41
CA VAL A 176 0.72 -12.71 1.54
C VAL A 176 0.82 -11.27 1.99
N GLY A 177 0.38 -10.97 3.21
CA GLY A 177 0.53 -9.61 3.75
C GLY A 177 -0.46 -9.27 4.85
N ASP A 178 -0.97 -8.04 4.79
CA ASP A 178 -1.81 -7.40 5.80
C ASP A 178 -3.32 -7.63 5.58
N SER A 179 -4.14 -6.92 6.36
CA SER A 179 -5.61 -7.06 6.32
C SER A 179 -6.24 -6.63 5.00
N LEU A 180 -5.57 -5.84 4.16
CA LEU A 180 -6.07 -5.46 2.84
C LEU A 180 -5.77 -6.52 1.79
N ASN A 181 -4.65 -7.24 1.90
CA ASN A 181 -4.42 -8.41 1.06
C ASN A 181 -5.36 -9.56 1.44
N ARG A 182 -5.72 -9.68 2.73
CA ARG A 182 -6.84 -10.54 3.15
C ARG A 182 -8.17 -10.13 2.51
N GLY A 183 -8.45 -8.83 2.43
CA GLY A 183 -9.64 -8.32 1.72
C GLY A 183 -9.64 -8.68 0.23
N GLN A 184 -8.49 -8.55 -0.44
CA GLN A 184 -8.32 -8.96 -1.82
C GLN A 184 -8.46 -10.48 -2.02
N TRP A 185 -7.95 -11.30 -1.09
CA TRP A 185 -8.14 -12.74 -1.10
C TRP A 185 -9.62 -13.13 -0.93
N ILE A 186 -10.36 -12.51 0.00
CA ILE A 186 -11.81 -12.75 0.17
C ILE A 186 -12.57 -12.40 -1.12
N SER A 187 -12.25 -11.26 -1.74
CA SER A 187 -12.78 -10.89 -3.07
C SER A 187 -12.51 -11.99 -4.11
N MET A 188 -11.26 -12.50 -4.18
CA MET A 188 -10.90 -13.58 -5.11
C MET A 188 -11.70 -14.86 -4.85
N LEU A 189 -11.94 -15.24 -3.59
CA LEU A 189 -12.82 -16.37 -3.28
C LEU A 189 -14.25 -16.13 -3.76
N CYS A 190 -14.81 -14.94 -3.51
CA CYS A 190 -16.18 -14.61 -3.91
C CYS A 190 -16.36 -14.59 -5.44
N LEU A 191 -15.36 -14.09 -6.17
CA LEU A 191 -15.30 -14.07 -7.63
C LEU A 191 -15.18 -15.47 -8.27
N LEU A 192 -14.64 -16.45 -7.54
CA LEU A 192 -14.31 -17.79 -8.05
C LEU A 192 -15.21 -18.91 -7.55
N GLN A 193 -15.80 -18.81 -6.36
CA GLN A 193 -16.46 -19.93 -5.69
C GLN A 193 -17.69 -20.45 -6.43
N SER A 194 -18.44 -19.57 -7.11
CA SER A 194 -19.76 -19.88 -7.67
C SER A 194 -19.75 -20.92 -8.80
N VAL A 195 -18.60 -21.13 -9.47
CA VAL A 195 -18.45 -22.13 -10.52
C VAL A 195 -17.94 -23.49 -10.00
N ILE A 196 -17.67 -23.61 -8.69
CA ILE A 196 -17.25 -24.87 -8.04
C ILE A 196 -18.41 -25.40 -7.20
N PRO A 197 -18.87 -26.66 -7.41
CA PRO A 197 -19.89 -27.29 -6.58
C PRO A 197 -19.53 -27.31 -5.09
N GLU A 198 -20.53 -27.22 -4.21
CA GLU A 198 -20.29 -27.09 -2.76
C GLU A 198 -19.56 -28.28 -2.16
N ASN A 199 -19.83 -29.50 -2.66
CA ASN A 199 -19.15 -30.72 -2.28
C ASN A 199 -17.79 -30.93 -3.00
N LYS A 200 -17.32 -29.94 -3.76
CA LYS A 200 -16.04 -29.93 -4.50
C LYS A 200 -15.11 -28.78 -4.12
N ARG A 201 -15.48 -28.06 -3.06
CA ARG A 201 -14.69 -26.98 -2.46
C ARG A 201 -14.57 -27.17 -0.95
N SER A 202 -13.44 -26.76 -0.40
CA SER A 202 -13.22 -26.75 1.05
C SER A 202 -12.35 -25.56 1.45
N ILE A 203 -12.41 -25.19 2.73
CA ILE A 203 -11.57 -24.16 3.32
C ILE A 203 -11.07 -24.63 4.68
N THR A 204 -9.80 -24.38 4.99
CA THR A 204 -9.27 -24.66 6.33
C THR A 204 -9.87 -23.72 7.37
N PRO A 205 -9.90 -24.10 8.67
CA PRO A 205 -10.18 -23.15 9.74
C PRO A 205 -9.25 -21.94 9.70
N ASN A 206 -9.70 -20.82 10.30
CA ASN A 206 -8.92 -19.58 10.38
C ASN A 206 -7.60 -19.83 11.12
N ALA A 207 -6.49 -19.69 10.40
CA ALA A 207 -5.13 -19.91 10.87
C ALA A 207 -4.18 -18.95 10.14
N GLN A 208 -2.90 -18.92 10.54
CA GLN A 208 -1.90 -18.06 9.90
C GLN A 208 -1.85 -18.27 8.38
N LEU A 209 -1.92 -19.53 7.94
CA LEU A 209 -2.17 -19.92 6.55
C LEU A 209 -3.59 -20.47 6.43
N THR A 210 -4.43 -19.80 5.66
CA THR A 210 -5.79 -20.26 5.31
C THR A 210 -5.83 -20.70 3.85
N ILE A 211 -6.32 -21.92 3.58
CA ILE A 211 -6.30 -22.56 2.26
C ILE A 211 -7.74 -22.83 1.82
N PHE A 212 -8.20 -22.15 0.76
CA PHE A 212 -9.35 -22.59 -0.02
C PHE A 212 -8.88 -23.56 -1.12
N ARG A 213 -9.59 -24.67 -1.31
CA ARG A 213 -9.26 -25.71 -2.31
C ARG A 213 -10.46 -25.96 -3.23
N ALA A 214 -10.19 -26.04 -4.53
CA ALA A 214 -11.14 -26.51 -5.55
C ALA A 214 -10.66 -27.86 -6.12
N GLU A 215 -11.43 -28.93 -5.88
CA GLU A 215 -11.03 -30.29 -6.24
C GLU A 215 -10.93 -30.49 -7.76
N GLU A 216 -11.92 -29.99 -8.51
CA GLU A 216 -12.05 -30.20 -9.98
C GLU A 216 -10.91 -29.57 -10.80
N TYR A 217 -10.24 -28.58 -10.22
CA TYR A 217 -9.07 -27.91 -10.81
C TYR A 217 -7.75 -28.35 -10.15
N ASN A 218 -7.79 -29.17 -9.09
CA ASN A 218 -6.65 -29.47 -8.22
C ASN A 218 -5.87 -28.19 -7.84
N ALA A 219 -6.62 -27.13 -7.46
CA ALA A 219 -6.10 -25.78 -7.31
C ALA A 219 -6.41 -25.23 -5.90
N THR A 220 -5.61 -24.27 -5.45
CA THR A 220 -5.83 -23.57 -4.17
C THR A 220 -5.72 -22.06 -4.31
N VAL A 221 -6.49 -21.36 -3.46
CA VAL A 221 -6.46 -19.91 -3.29
C VAL A 221 -6.25 -19.63 -1.80
N GLU A 222 -5.05 -19.19 -1.45
CA GLU A 222 -4.51 -19.21 -0.10
C GLU A 222 -4.26 -17.79 0.41
N PHE A 223 -4.35 -17.60 1.72
CA PHE A 223 -3.93 -16.38 2.41
C PHE A 223 -2.98 -16.71 3.55
N LEU A 224 -1.81 -16.06 3.54
CA LEU A 224 -0.83 -16.12 4.62
C LEU A 224 -0.75 -14.76 5.32
N TRP A 225 -1.01 -14.75 6.63
CA TRP A 225 -0.81 -13.59 7.48
C TRP A 225 0.68 -13.36 7.74
N ALA A 226 1.23 -12.33 7.09
CA ALA A 226 2.60 -11.86 7.24
C ALA A 226 2.63 -10.33 7.02
N PRO A 227 1.98 -9.54 7.89
CA PRO A 227 1.62 -8.15 7.63
C PRO A 227 2.82 -7.21 7.42
N LEU A 228 3.99 -7.58 7.95
CA LEU A 228 5.26 -6.84 7.80
C LEU A 228 6.27 -7.58 6.91
N LEU A 229 5.85 -8.67 6.23
CA LEU A 229 6.65 -9.61 5.41
C LEU A 229 7.75 -10.37 6.16
N VAL A 230 8.63 -9.66 6.86
CA VAL A 230 9.58 -10.23 7.81
C VAL A 230 8.87 -10.78 9.04
N GLU A 231 9.58 -11.60 9.82
CA GLU A 231 9.11 -12.09 11.11
C GLU A 231 8.83 -10.94 12.10
N SER A 232 7.72 -11.03 12.83
CA SER A 232 7.28 -9.98 13.75
C SER A 232 6.53 -10.50 14.98
N ASN A 233 6.47 -9.69 16.04
CA ASN A 233 5.58 -9.97 17.18
C ASN A 233 4.08 -9.93 16.80
N SER A 234 3.76 -9.48 15.60
CA SER A 234 2.39 -9.26 15.11
C SER A 234 1.93 -10.34 14.11
N ASP A 235 2.62 -11.48 14.06
CA ASP A 235 2.34 -12.62 13.17
C ASP A 235 1.15 -13.51 13.63
N ASP A 236 0.52 -13.23 14.79
CA ASP A 236 -0.73 -13.89 15.22
C ASP A 236 -1.92 -13.33 14.39
N PRO A 237 -2.65 -14.14 13.59
CA PRO A 237 -3.72 -13.64 12.71
C PRO A 237 -4.93 -13.03 13.45
N VAL A 238 -5.03 -13.20 14.77
CA VAL A 238 -6.12 -12.70 15.62
C VAL A 238 -5.62 -11.66 16.63
N ASN A 239 -4.51 -11.92 17.33
CA ASN A 239 -4.02 -11.16 18.48
C ASN A 239 -2.73 -10.38 18.17
N HIS A 240 -2.77 -9.55 17.12
CA HIS A 240 -1.65 -8.76 16.59
C HIS A 240 -1.75 -7.25 16.85
N ARG A 241 -2.70 -6.84 17.70
CA ARG A 241 -2.84 -5.45 18.14
C ARG A 241 -2.05 -5.29 19.44
N LEU A 242 -0.83 -4.79 19.29
CA LEU A 242 0.15 -4.62 20.36
C LEU A 242 0.57 -3.16 20.44
N ASP A 243 0.92 -2.68 21.63
CA ASP A 243 1.36 -1.31 21.86
C ASP A 243 2.69 -1.00 21.15
N GLU A 244 3.57 -2.00 21.05
CA GLU A 244 4.86 -1.92 20.38
C GLU A 244 4.94 -2.92 19.22
N ARG A 245 5.45 -2.48 18.08
CA ARG A 245 5.74 -3.36 16.93
C ARG A 245 7.22 -3.74 16.93
N ILE A 246 7.49 -5.04 16.95
CA ILE A 246 8.85 -5.59 16.92
C ILE A 246 8.97 -6.47 15.67
N ILE A 247 10.02 -6.24 14.88
CA ILE A 247 10.36 -7.05 13.69
C ILE A 247 11.78 -7.61 13.78
N CYS A 248 12.02 -8.72 13.08
CA CYS A 248 13.34 -9.19 12.73
C CYS A 248 13.67 -8.73 11.29
N PRO A 249 14.25 -7.53 11.09
CA PRO A 249 14.28 -6.86 9.79
C PRO A 249 15.15 -7.57 8.73
N ASP A 250 16.02 -8.48 9.15
CA ASP A 250 16.96 -9.21 8.29
C ASP A 250 16.54 -10.67 7.98
N SER A 251 15.31 -11.08 8.30
CA SER A 251 14.81 -12.44 8.01
C SER A 251 13.37 -12.50 7.51
N VAL A 252 13.17 -13.12 6.34
CA VAL A 252 11.86 -13.63 5.90
C VAL A 252 11.72 -15.15 6.01
N LEU A 253 12.72 -15.86 6.55
CA LEU A 253 12.85 -17.32 6.40
C LEU A 253 11.67 -18.13 6.98
N LYS A 254 11.14 -17.71 8.14
CA LYS A 254 9.97 -18.31 8.80
C LYS A 254 8.77 -18.32 7.84
N HIS A 255 8.38 -17.16 7.32
CA HIS A 255 7.27 -17.02 6.38
C HIS A 255 7.58 -17.64 5.00
N SER A 256 8.83 -17.53 4.53
CA SER A 256 9.21 -18.05 3.22
C SER A 256 9.13 -19.57 3.13
N SER A 257 9.34 -20.29 4.23
CA SER A 257 9.14 -21.75 4.29
C SER A 257 7.73 -22.21 3.88
N GLN A 258 6.72 -21.33 4.05
CA GLN A 258 5.34 -21.57 3.65
C GLN A 258 5.09 -21.10 2.21
N TRP A 259 5.49 -19.86 1.88
CA TRP A 259 5.19 -19.27 0.56
C TRP A 259 6.08 -19.79 -0.58
N GLU A 260 7.24 -20.39 -0.28
CA GLU A 260 8.12 -21.06 -1.27
C GLU A 260 7.41 -22.19 -2.03
N GLN A 261 6.31 -22.71 -1.49
CA GLN A 261 5.56 -23.81 -2.08
C GLN A 261 4.50 -23.34 -3.10
N ALA A 262 4.18 -22.04 -3.17
CA ALA A 262 3.13 -21.52 -4.06
C ALA A 262 3.64 -21.17 -5.47
N ASP A 263 2.80 -21.37 -6.50
CA ASP A 263 3.16 -21.09 -7.90
C ASP A 263 2.96 -19.62 -8.27
N ILE A 264 1.94 -18.98 -7.68
CA ILE A 264 1.61 -17.58 -7.89
C ILE A 264 1.54 -16.92 -6.51
N LEU A 265 2.39 -15.91 -6.31
CA LEU A 265 2.49 -15.15 -5.07
C LEU A 265 1.99 -13.73 -5.31
N VAL A 266 1.15 -13.23 -4.41
CA VAL A 266 0.63 -11.85 -4.43
C VAL A 266 0.94 -11.23 -3.08
N PHE A 267 1.96 -10.39 -3.01
CA PHE A 267 2.39 -9.73 -1.77
C PHE A 267 1.73 -8.36 -1.59
N ASN A 268 1.47 -7.94 -0.36
CA ASN A 268 1.38 -6.54 0.03
C ASN A 268 2.07 -6.29 1.39
N SER A 269 2.36 -5.03 1.69
CA SER A 269 2.55 -4.54 3.06
C SER A 269 2.59 -3.02 3.02
N TYR A 270 1.74 -2.33 3.80
CA TYR A 270 1.78 -0.86 3.84
C TYR A 270 1.28 -0.22 5.14
N LEU A 271 0.02 -0.43 5.52
CA LEU A 271 -0.67 0.43 6.49
C LEU A 271 -0.04 0.47 7.88
N TRP A 272 0.61 -0.62 8.26
CA TRP A 272 1.16 -0.80 9.60
C TRP A 272 2.44 0.00 9.82
N TRP A 273 3.21 0.25 8.75
CA TRP A 273 4.39 1.11 8.77
C TRP A 273 4.04 2.59 9.01
N ARG A 274 2.77 2.99 8.93
CA ARG A 274 2.32 4.36 9.22
C ARG A 274 1.95 4.62 10.68
N GLN A 275 1.96 3.59 11.53
CA GLN A 275 1.36 3.68 12.86
C GLN A 275 2.29 4.28 13.92
N GLY A 276 3.58 4.43 13.62
CA GLY A 276 4.58 4.97 14.55
C GLY A 276 5.97 4.39 14.27
N PRO A 277 6.90 4.53 15.23
CA PRO A 277 8.19 3.85 15.17
C PRO A 277 8.04 2.33 15.28
N VAL A 278 9.06 1.62 14.83
CA VAL A 278 9.15 0.15 14.83
C VAL A 278 10.45 -0.25 15.52
N LYS A 279 10.36 -1.25 16.40
CA LYS A 279 11.52 -1.83 17.08
C LYS A 279 12.11 -2.96 16.24
N LEU A 280 13.44 -2.95 16.14
CA LEU A 280 14.25 -3.83 15.31
C LEU A 280 15.02 -4.79 16.23
N LEU A 281 14.67 -6.07 16.22
CA LEU A 281 15.45 -7.14 16.85
C LEU A 281 16.21 -7.93 15.77
N TRP A 282 17.45 -7.54 15.52
CA TRP A 282 18.32 -8.16 14.51
C TRP A 282 18.58 -9.64 14.81
N SER A 283 18.65 -10.49 13.78
CA SER A 283 18.93 -11.94 13.93
C SER A 283 20.25 -12.29 14.66
N SER A 284 21.15 -11.32 14.82
CA SER A 284 22.44 -11.45 15.52
C SER A 284 22.44 -10.97 16.96
N GLU A 285 21.34 -10.40 17.47
CA GLU A 285 21.32 -9.75 18.79
C GLU A 285 20.81 -10.73 19.86
N GLU A 286 21.73 -11.24 20.68
CA GLU A 286 21.44 -12.29 21.67
C GLU A 286 20.86 -11.75 23.00
N ASN A 287 20.89 -10.43 23.21
CA ASN A 287 20.54 -9.80 24.49
C ASN A 287 19.09 -9.25 24.56
N GLY A 288 18.29 -9.41 23.49
CA GLY A 288 16.94 -8.83 23.41
C GLY A 288 16.93 -7.29 23.37
N VAL A 289 18.03 -6.65 22.96
CA VAL A 289 18.14 -5.18 22.85
C VAL A 289 17.66 -4.76 21.47
N CYS A 290 16.59 -3.97 21.40
CA CYS A 290 16.08 -3.48 20.13
C CYS A 290 16.70 -2.14 19.74
N GLU A 291 16.83 -1.91 18.44
CA GLU A 291 16.96 -0.56 17.87
C GLU A 291 15.59 0.00 17.56
N GLU A 292 15.39 1.32 17.61
CA GLU A 292 14.14 1.96 17.17
C GLU A 292 14.35 2.82 15.92
N LEU A 293 13.48 2.63 14.94
CA LEU A 293 13.51 3.33 13.66
C LEU A 293 12.10 3.80 13.28
N ASP A 294 12.00 4.82 12.42
CA ASP A 294 10.72 5.23 11.86
C ASP A 294 10.14 4.13 10.95
N GLY A 295 8.82 4.15 10.77
CA GLY A 295 8.15 3.11 10.01
C GLY A 295 8.58 3.04 8.53
N LEU A 296 8.99 4.15 7.92
CA LEU A 296 9.52 4.18 6.56
C LEU A 296 10.89 3.51 6.45
N GLY A 297 11.83 3.83 7.36
CA GLY A 297 13.13 3.19 7.42
C GLY A 297 13.02 1.69 7.73
N ALA A 298 12.18 1.32 8.70
CA ALA A 298 11.92 -0.08 9.04
C ALA A 298 11.29 -0.86 7.86
N MET A 299 10.39 -0.22 7.09
CA MET A 299 9.85 -0.79 5.87
C MET A 299 10.93 -0.98 4.79
N GLU A 300 11.87 -0.04 4.62
CA GLU A 300 12.97 -0.21 3.65
C GLU A 300 13.86 -1.42 4.00
N LEU A 301 14.13 -1.66 5.29
CA LEU A 301 14.88 -2.84 5.73
C LEU A 301 14.10 -4.13 5.42
N ALA A 302 12.84 -4.24 5.85
CA ALA A 302 12.02 -5.43 5.64
C ALA A 302 11.79 -5.74 4.14
N MET A 303 11.49 -4.71 3.35
CA MET A 303 11.36 -4.82 1.90
C MET A 303 12.67 -5.24 1.23
N SER A 304 13.82 -4.81 1.75
CA SER A 304 15.13 -5.23 1.23
C SER A 304 15.45 -6.70 1.55
N ALA A 305 15.09 -7.20 2.74
CA ALA A 305 15.24 -8.61 3.09
C ALA A 305 14.32 -9.52 2.25
N TRP A 306 13.09 -9.09 1.99
CA TRP A 306 12.18 -9.76 1.05
C TRP A 306 12.72 -9.71 -0.40
N ALA A 307 13.25 -8.57 -0.85
CA ALA A 307 13.80 -8.42 -2.19
C ALA A 307 15.04 -9.30 -2.41
N ASP A 308 15.90 -9.46 -1.41
CA ASP A 308 17.01 -10.41 -1.44
C ASP A 308 16.52 -11.87 -1.58
N TRP A 309 15.47 -12.27 -0.86
CA TRP A 309 14.85 -13.58 -1.03
C TRP A 309 14.27 -13.78 -2.45
N VAL A 310 13.55 -12.79 -3.00
CA VAL A 310 13.06 -12.84 -4.40
C VAL A 310 14.24 -12.88 -5.39
N ALA A 311 15.32 -12.16 -5.13
CA ALA A 311 16.49 -12.13 -5.98
C ALA A 311 17.25 -13.48 -5.97
N SER A 312 17.37 -14.13 -4.82
CA SER A 312 18.20 -15.32 -4.62
C SER A 312 17.46 -16.65 -4.84
N LYS A 313 16.18 -16.76 -4.43
CA LYS A 313 15.41 -18.02 -4.47
C LYS A 313 14.44 -18.14 -5.64
N LEU A 314 13.97 -17.02 -6.23
CA LEU A 314 12.91 -17.08 -7.24
C LEU A 314 13.42 -17.58 -8.60
N ASN A 315 12.78 -18.64 -9.11
CA ASN A 315 12.84 -19.02 -10.52
C ASN A 315 11.60 -18.49 -11.26
N PRO A 316 11.72 -17.42 -12.08
CA PRO A 316 10.59 -16.79 -12.79
C PRO A 316 10.00 -17.65 -13.92
N LEU A 317 10.63 -18.78 -14.29
CA LEU A 317 10.04 -19.76 -15.21
C LEU A 317 9.06 -20.70 -14.50
N LYS A 318 9.13 -20.81 -13.17
CA LYS A 318 8.29 -21.68 -12.35
C LYS A 318 7.25 -20.92 -11.53
N LYS A 319 7.59 -19.72 -11.05
CA LYS A 319 6.76 -18.91 -10.17
C LYS A 319 6.47 -17.54 -10.77
N ARG A 320 5.24 -17.03 -10.59
CA ARG A 320 4.90 -15.62 -10.82
C ARG A 320 4.78 -14.90 -9.49
N VAL A 321 5.39 -13.73 -9.38
CA VAL A 321 5.30 -12.87 -8.20
C VAL A 321 4.65 -11.56 -8.58
N PHE A 322 3.66 -11.16 -7.79
CA PHE A 322 3.00 -9.88 -7.85
C PHE A 322 3.27 -9.12 -6.55
N PHE A 323 3.45 -7.81 -6.64
CA PHE A 323 3.41 -6.92 -5.48
C PHE A 323 2.29 -5.90 -5.69
N VAL A 324 1.32 -5.91 -4.79
CA VAL A 324 0.20 -4.96 -4.75
C VAL A 324 0.68 -3.72 -4.03
N THR A 325 0.64 -2.57 -4.71
CA THR A 325 1.05 -1.31 -4.09
C THR A 325 0.09 -0.92 -2.97
N MET A 326 0.46 0.13 -2.23
CA MET A 326 -0.39 0.75 -1.22
C MET A 326 -1.86 0.86 -1.67
N SER A 327 -2.77 0.38 -0.82
CA SER A 327 -4.16 0.81 -0.83
C SER A 327 -4.29 2.07 0.04
N PRO A 328 -4.98 3.11 -0.45
CA PRO A 328 -5.11 4.39 0.25
C PRO A 328 -6.13 4.35 1.40
N THR A 329 -6.23 5.46 2.11
CA THR A 329 -7.15 5.67 3.24
C THR A 329 -7.85 7.01 3.11
N HIS A 330 -9.16 7.06 3.38
CA HIS A 330 -9.98 8.27 3.24
C HIS A 330 -10.36 8.86 4.61
N LEU A 331 -9.34 9.29 5.35
CA LEU A 331 -9.46 9.71 6.77
C LEU A 331 -9.95 11.15 6.97
N TRP A 332 -9.84 12.03 5.98
CA TRP A 332 -10.18 13.46 6.12
C TRP A 332 -10.88 14.00 4.87
N SER A 333 -12.16 14.35 4.97
CA SER A 333 -12.97 14.79 3.82
C SER A 333 -12.45 16.07 3.15
N ARG A 334 -11.78 16.93 3.93
CA ARG A 334 -11.12 18.15 3.45
C ARG A 334 -10.12 17.96 2.30
N GLU A 335 -9.62 16.75 2.07
CA GLU A 335 -8.67 16.46 0.99
C GLU A 335 -9.34 16.46 -0.39
N TRP A 336 -10.59 16.00 -0.47
CA TRP A 336 -11.39 16.01 -1.70
C TRP A 336 -12.49 17.09 -1.70
N GLN A 337 -12.82 17.67 -0.56
CA GLN A 337 -13.80 18.75 -0.42
C GLN A 337 -13.27 19.84 0.54
N PRO A 338 -12.51 20.84 0.05
CA PRO A 338 -11.93 21.89 0.89
C PRO A 338 -12.97 22.58 1.78
N GLY A 339 -12.70 22.63 3.09
CA GLY A 339 -13.60 23.20 4.09
C GLY A 339 -14.62 22.24 4.71
N SER A 340 -14.67 20.96 4.30
CA SER A 340 -15.48 19.95 5.00
C SER A 340 -14.77 19.37 6.23
N GLU A 341 -15.57 18.85 7.16
CA GLU A 341 -15.12 18.02 8.27
C GLU A 341 -15.63 16.58 8.10
N GLY A 342 -15.02 15.63 8.82
CA GLY A 342 -15.33 14.21 8.70
C GLY A 342 -14.36 13.42 7.82
N ASN A 343 -14.81 12.28 7.30
CA ASN A 343 -14.03 11.24 6.62
C ASN A 343 -14.90 10.52 5.57
N CYS A 344 -14.60 9.27 5.22
CA CYS A 344 -15.41 8.45 4.29
C CYS A 344 -16.88 8.21 4.70
N TYR A 345 -17.31 8.59 5.90
CA TYR A 345 -18.71 8.46 6.32
C TYR A 345 -19.65 9.25 5.39
N ASN A 346 -20.73 8.58 4.93
CA ASN A 346 -21.69 9.10 3.95
C ASN A 346 -21.15 9.43 2.54
N GLU A 347 -19.91 9.03 2.21
CA GLU A 347 -19.40 9.15 0.83
C GLU A 347 -20.03 8.08 -0.09
N LYS A 348 -20.69 8.52 -1.17
CA LYS A 348 -21.51 7.65 -2.05
C LYS A 348 -21.14 7.70 -3.54
N ILE A 349 -20.19 8.54 -3.89
CA ILE A 349 -19.65 8.68 -5.24
C ILE A 349 -18.11 8.76 -5.19
N PRO A 350 -17.40 8.25 -6.20
CA PRO A 350 -15.97 8.47 -6.36
C PRO A 350 -15.62 9.97 -6.45
N ILE A 351 -14.33 10.25 -6.34
CA ILE A 351 -13.71 11.51 -6.77
C ILE A 351 -13.57 11.47 -8.29
N ASP A 352 -13.99 12.53 -8.97
CA ASP A 352 -13.98 12.68 -10.44
C ASP A 352 -12.84 13.57 -10.96
N LEU A 353 -12.08 14.21 -10.05
CA LEU A 353 -10.87 14.97 -10.37
C LEU A 353 -9.75 14.04 -10.86
N GLU A 354 -9.54 14.00 -12.17
CA GLU A 354 -8.46 13.24 -12.81
C GLU A 354 -7.09 13.63 -12.24
N GLY A 355 -6.28 12.64 -11.87
CA GLY A 355 -4.97 12.84 -11.24
C GLY A 355 -5.01 13.10 -9.73
N TYR A 356 -6.18 12.99 -9.07
CA TYR A 356 -6.31 13.15 -7.62
C TYR A 356 -5.31 12.30 -6.81
N TRP A 357 -4.89 12.86 -5.67
CA TRP A 357 -3.93 12.26 -4.76
C TRP A 357 -4.10 12.80 -3.33
N GLY A 358 -4.65 12.00 -2.42
CA GLY A 358 -4.78 12.33 -1.00
C GLY A 358 -3.50 12.08 -0.19
N SER A 359 -3.48 12.55 1.07
CA SER A 359 -2.39 12.22 2.01
C SER A 359 -2.48 10.78 2.53
N GLY A 360 -3.61 10.11 2.25
CA GLY A 360 -3.73 8.66 2.28
C GLY A 360 -2.62 7.96 1.49
N SER A 361 -2.13 8.55 0.40
CA SER A 361 -1.06 8.01 -0.43
C SER A 361 0.32 8.63 -0.18
N ASP A 362 1.11 8.01 0.69
CA ASP A 362 2.45 8.50 1.07
C ASP A 362 3.49 8.37 -0.06
N LEU A 363 3.86 9.51 -0.65
CA LEU A 363 4.83 9.60 -1.74
C LEU A 363 6.26 9.12 -1.37
N PRO A 364 6.83 9.45 -0.19
CA PRO A 364 8.09 8.88 0.27
C PRO A 364 8.10 7.35 0.27
N THR A 365 7.08 6.71 0.84
CA THR A 365 6.94 5.25 0.88
C THR A 365 6.85 4.65 -0.53
N MET A 366 6.10 5.28 -1.44
CA MET A 366 6.04 4.81 -2.83
C MET A 366 7.37 4.92 -3.57
N ARG A 367 8.14 5.99 -3.35
CA ARG A 367 9.49 6.14 -3.93
C ARG A 367 10.45 5.09 -3.39
N MET A 368 10.37 4.78 -2.09
CA MET A 368 11.13 3.69 -1.48
C MET A 368 10.73 2.34 -2.09
N LEU A 369 9.42 2.07 -2.21
CA LEU A 369 8.91 0.84 -2.80
C LEU A 369 9.36 0.66 -4.27
N ASP A 370 9.27 1.70 -5.08
CA ASP A 370 9.78 1.69 -6.47
C ASP A 370 11.29 1.47 -6.54
N LYS A 371 12.07 2.13 -5.67
CA LYS A 371 13.54 1.92 -5.54
C LYS A 371 13.90 0.47 -5.17
N VAL A 372 13.07 -0.24 -4.42
CA VAL A 372 13.28 -1.67 -4.11
C VAL A 372 12.82 -2.56 -5.28
N LEU A 373 11.60 -2.37 -5.78
CA LEU A 373 11.00 -3.22 -6.81
C LEU A 373 11.67 -3.09 -8.18
N SER A 374 12.10 -1.89 -8.58
CA SER A 374 12.77 -1.64 -9.86
C SER A 374 14.04 -2.48 -10.06
N LYS A 375 14.78 -2.73 -8.97
CA LYS A 375 15.98 -3.58 -8.95
C LYS A 375 15.67 -5.07 -9.14
N LEU A 376 14.44 -5.53 -8.85
CA LEU A 376 14.00 -6.90 -9.12
C LEU A 376 13.66 -7.12 -10.60
N GLY A 377 13.50 -6.04 -11.37
CA GLY A 377 13.22 -6.08 -12.81
C GLY A 377 11.98 -6.93 -13.12
N SER A 378 12.09 -7.85 -14.07
CA SER A 378 10.96 -8.70 -14.48
C SER A 378 10.68 -9.89 -13.54
N LYS A 379 11.30 -9.98 -12.36
CA LYS A 379 10.98 -11.05 -11.38
C LYS A 379 9.66 -10.79 -10.65
N VAL A 380 9.23 -9.53 -10.57
CA VAL A 380 8.00 -9.10 -9.89
C VAL A 380 7.17 -8.25 -10.84
N THR A 381 5.87 -8.53 -10.91
CA THR A 381 4.89 -7.67 -11.59
C THR A 381 4.23 -6.77 -10.55
N VAL A 382 4.32 -5.46 -10.73
CA VAL A 382 3.70 -4.51 -9.80
C VAL A 382 2.24 -4.32 -10.19
N LEU A 383 1.32 -4.56 -9.26
CA LEU A 383 -0.08 -4.19 -9.39
C LEU A 383 -0.25 -2.80 -8.76
N ASN A 384 -0.11 -1.76 -9.57
CA ASN A 384 -0.19 -0.37 -9.12
C ASN A 384 -1.66 0.05 -8.90
N ILE A 385 -2.20 -0.30 -7.74
CA ILE A 385 -3.60 -0.05 -7.37
C ILE A 385 -3.83 1.31 -6.70
N THR A 386 -2.77 2.07 -6.41
CA THR A 386 -2.84 3.19 -5.46
C THR A 386 -3.72 4.32 -5.98
N GLN A 387 -3.36 4.94 -7.11
CA GLN A 387 -4.12 6.07 -7.63
C GLN A 387 -5.53 5.68 -8.07
N LEU A 388 -5.72 4.50 -8.68
CA LEU A 388 -7.06 4.04 -9.04
C LEU A 388 -7.94 3.84 -7.78
N SER A 389 -7.36 3.49 -6.63
CA SER A 389 -8.12 3.36 -5.38
C SER A 389 -8.32 4.69 -4.64
N GLU A 390 -7.48 5.70 -4.89
CA GLU A 390 -7.61 7.06 -4.32
C GLU A 390 -8.88 7.76 -4.81
N TYR A 391 -9.40 7.41 -5.98
CA TYR A 391 -10.71 7.92 -6.41
C TYR A 391 -11.88 7.37 -5.57
N ARG A 392 -11.69 6.29 -4.79
CA ARG A 392 -12.79 5.45 -4.28
C ARG A 392 -13.19 5.72 -2.83
N LYS A 393 -13.27 6.98 -2.41
CA LYS A 393 -13.81 7.37 -1.10
C LYS A 393 -15.15 6.73 -0.72
N ASP A 394 -15.96 6.36 -1.72
CA ASP A 394 -17.24 5.66 -1.60
C ASP A 394 -17.13 4.15 -1.28
N GLY A 395 -15.99 3.52 -1.53
CA GLY A 395 -15.83 2.06 -1.46
C GLY A 395 -15.59 1.49 -0.05
N HIS A 396 -15.44 2.33 0.97
CA HIS A 396 -15.12 1.92 2.34
C HIS A 396 -16.34 1.40 3.12
N PRO A 397 -16.16 0.47 4.09
CA PRO A 397 -17.23 0.06 5.00
C PRO A 397 -17.75 1.20 5.87
N SER A 398 -16.90 2.16 6.27
CA SER A 398 -17.27 3.19 7.24
C SER A 398 -17.86 2.53 8.50
N ILE A 399 -19.13 2.76 8.82
CA ILE A 399 -19.83 2.13 9.96
C ILE A 399 -20.50 0.79 9.62
N TYR A 400 -20.57 0.41 8.34
CA TYR A 400 -21.32 -0.74 7.86
C TYR A 400 -20.47 -2.01 7.89
N ARG A 401 -20.13 -2.45 9.10
CA ARG A 401 -19.33 -3.65 9.35
C ARG A 401 -19.56 -4.16 10.76
N LYS A 402 -19.10 -5.38 11.04
CA LYS A 402 -18.99 -5.88 12.40
C LYS A 402 -17.84 -5.21 13.15
N PHE A 403 -18.19 -4.62 14.28
CA PHE A 403 -17.25 -4.23 15.33
C PHE A 403 -17.22 -5.35 16.36
N TRP A 404 -16.02 -5.80 16.72
CA TRP A 404 -15.82 -6.83 17.76
C TRP A 404 -15.79 -6.23 19.17
N GLU A 405 -15.61 -4.92 19.26
CA GLU A 405 -15.63 -4.12 20.49
C GLU A 405 -16.97 -3.39 20.61
N THR A 406 -17.51 -3.31 21.83
CA THR A 406 -18.75 -2.57 22.10
C THR A 406 -18.51 -1.07 21.99
N LEU A 407 -19.12 -0.44 20.99
CA LEU A 407 -19.07 1.02 20.80
C LEU A 407 -19.76 1.74 21.97
N LYS A 408 -19.11 2.78 22.51
CA LYS A 408 -19.67 3.62 23.57
C LYS A 408 -20.82 4.49 23.02
N PRO A 409 -21.80 4.90 23.84
CA PRO A 409 -22.89 5.77 23.40
C PRO A 409 -22.42 7.05 22.69
N GLN A 410 -21.32 7.65 23.17
CA GLN A 410 -20.71 8.84 22.57
C GLN A 410 -20.14 8.58 21.17
N GLN A 411 -19.60 7.38 20.93
CA GLN A 411 -19.15 6.97 19.60
C GLN A 411 -20.35 6.77 18.68
N LEU A 412 -21.40 6.06 19.14
CA LEU A 412 -22.63 5.83 18.37
C LEU A 412 -23.31 7.15 17.95
N SER A 413 -23.27 8.20 18.78
CA SER A 413 -23.74 9.55 18.40
C SER A 413 -22.84 10.29 17.40
N ASN A 414 -21.64 9.79 17.10
CA ASN A 414 -20.68 10.39 16.18
C ASN A 414 -20.10 9.35 15.20
N PRO A 415 -20.86 8.93 14.15
CA PRO A 415 -20.44 7.92 13.17
C PRO A 415 -19.05 8.10 12.53
N PRO A 416 -18.58 9.32 12.19
CA PRO A 416 -17.21 9.54 11.75
C PRO A 416 -16.14 9.01 12.73
N SER A 417 -16.39 9.06 14.05
CA SER A 417 -15.40 8.70 15.08
C SER A 417 -15.02 7.21 15.12
N TYR A 418 -15.81 6.33 14.50
CA TYR A 418 -15.56 4.89 14.45
C TYR A 418 -15.67 4.31 13.03
N SER A 419 -15.70 5.18 12.01
CA SER A 419 -15.77 4.77 10.61
C SER A 419 -14.46 4.14 10.12
N ASP A 420 -14.54 2.92 9.57
CA ASP A 420 -13.42 2.28 8.89
C ASP A 420 -13.27 2.84 7.47
N CYS A 421 -12.32 3.76 7.31
CA CYS A 421 -11.93 4.37 6.04
C CYS A 421 -10.59 3.80 5.52
N ILE A 422 -10.36 2.51 5.78
CA ILE A 422 -9.11 1.79 5.49
C ILE A 422 -9.40 0.51 4.69
N HIS A 423 -10.34 -0.31 5.16
CA HIS A 423 -10.78 -1.54 4.48
C HIS A 423 -11.81 -1.22 3.40
N TRP A 424 -12.22 -2.23 2.62
CA TRP A 424 -13.12 -2.05 1.48
C TRP A 424 -14.37 -2.93 1.60
N CYS A 425 -15.53 -2.39 1.19
CA CYS A 425 -16.72 -3.21 0.99
C CYS A 425 -16.50 -4.24 -0.11
N LEU A 426 -17.15 -5.40 0.01
CA LEU A 426 -17.19 -6.45 -1.01
C LEU A 426 -18.64 -6.82 -1.35
N PRO A 427 -19.04 -6.89 -2.63
CA PRO A 427 -18.26 -6.57 -3.83
C PRO A 427 -17.86 -5.08 -3.89
N GLY A 428 -16.75 -4.76 -4.55
CA GLY A 428 -16.18 -3.41 -4.55
C GLY A 428 -14.75 -3.32 -5.08
N VAL A 429 -13.97 -2.37 -4.55
CA VAL A 429 -12.65 -1.98 -5.08
C VAL A 429 -11.65 -3.15 -5.21
N PRO A 430 -11.54 -4.11 -4.27
CA PRO A 430 -10.63 -5.24 -4.41
C PRO A 430 -10.98 -6.21 -5.55
N ASP A 431 -12.22 -6.20 -6.04
CA ASP A 431 -12.59 -7.01 -7.21
C ASP A 431 -11.84 -6.54 -8.45
N VAL A 432 -11.68 -5.22 -8.62
CA VAL A 432 -10.87 -4.62 -9.71
C VAL A 432 -9.38 -4.93 -9.55
N TRP A 433 -8.85 -5.01 -8.32
CA TRP A 433 -7.48 -5.46 -8.10
C TRP A 433 -7.28 -6.91 -8.56
N ASN A 434 -8.32 -7.74 -8.44
CA ASN A 434 -8.33 -9.11 -8.93
C ASN A 434 -8.58 -9.23 -10.44
N GLU A 435 -9.33 -8.31 -11.06
CA GLU A 435 -9.39 -8.18 -12.53
C GLU A 435 -8.03 -7.80 -13.12
N LEU A 436 -7.30 -6.88 -12.47
CA LEU A 436 -5.92 -6.55 -12.84
C LEU A 436 -5.00 -7.77 -12.72
N LEU A 437 -5.05 -8.50 -11.60
CA LEU A 437 -4.30 -9.76 -11.44
C LEU A 437 -4.62 -10.77 -12.54
N PHE A 438 -5.91 -10.99 -12.86
CA PHE A 438 -6.35 -11.88 -13.94
C PHE A 438 -5.87 -11.43 -15.33
N HIS A 439 -5.77 -10.12 -15.59
CA HIS A 439 -5.21 -9.60 -16.84
C HIS A 439 -3.72 -9.96 -17.03
N PHE A 440 -2.95 -10.08 -15.95
CA PHE A 440 -1.53 -10.46 -15.99
C PHE A 440 -1.26 -11.97 -15.89
N LEU A 441 -2.29 -12.82 -15.75
CA LEU A 441 -2.17 -14.29 -15.67
C LEU A 441 -2.30 -14.97 -17.04
#